data_AF-A0A920B5H7-F1
#
_entry.id   AF-A0A920B5H7-F1
#
_cell.length_a   1.000
_cell.length_b   1.000
_cell.length_c   1.000
_cell.angle_alpha   90.00
_cell.angle_beta   90.00
_cell.angle_gamma   90.00
#
_symmetry.space_group_name_H-M   'P 1'
#
loop_
_entity.id
_entity.type
_entity.pdbx_description
1 polymer ?
#
loop_
_entity_poly.entity_id
_entity_poly.type
_entity_poly.pdbx_seq_one_letter_code
_entity_poly.pdbx_strand_id
1 'polypeptide(L)'
;MLRNIQNDMRSANGSALNGYEGGPYYLSNLGVKTNRDGTLTFANADALERTFKSNPNSLLAFFKDQIVSDNADIAPLRYSIADTTPGSYAVAVSSGSATIGGVSASASGTTYSVSSGDPNGLALTITSSDTSGTIHYGRSFISQLQDKLDVYIKFDGLIETV
;
A
#
# COMPACT_ATOMS: atom_id res chain seq x y z
N MET A 1 13.35 -8.36 23.06
CA MET A 1 12.02 -8.38 22.40
C MET A 1 11.26 -7.06 22.53
N LEU A 2 10.83 -6.62 23.72
CA LEU A 2 10.03 -5.39 23.89
C LEU A 2 10.67 -4.14 23.26
N ARG A 3 11.99 -3.99 23.36
CA ARG A 3 12.73 -2.88 22.73
C ARG A 3 12.65 -2.89 21.20
N ASN A 4 12.60 -4.06 20.57
CA ASN A 4 12.46 -4.17 19.11
C ASN A 4 11.04 -3.81 18.68
N ILE A 5 10.03 -4.27 19.41
CA ILE A 5 8.63 -3.87 19.20
C ILE A 5 8.49 -2.34 19.30
N GLN A 6 9.07 -1.72 20.35
CA GLN A 6 9.04 -0.25 20.50
C GLN A 6 9.73 0.49 19.34
N ASN A 7 10.85 -0.05 18.84
CA ASN A 7 11.55 0.53 17.70
C ASN A 7 10.72 0.42 16.41
N ASP A 8 10.07 -0.72 16.18
CA ASP A 8 9.23 -0.95 14.99
C ASP A 8 7.96 -0.10 15.01
N MET A 9 7.31 0.05 16.17
CA MET A 9 6.19 0.96 16.37
C MET A 9 6.60 2.42 16.07
N ARG A 10 7.77 2.83 16.56
CA ARG A 10 8.31 4.18 16.29
C ARG A 10 8.64 4.39 14.81
N SER A 11 9.23 3.38 14.17
CA SER A 11 9.55 3.40 12.74
C SER A 11 8.29 3.47 11.88
N ALA A 12 7.24 2.70 12.22
CA ALA A 12 5.97 2.72 11.51
C ALA A 12 5.34 4.11 11.50
N ASN A 13 5.36 4.83 12.62
CA ASN A 13 4.79 6.18 12.74
C ASN A 13 5.46 7.23 11.82
N GLY A 14 6.71 7.00 11.42
CA GLY A 14 7.45 7.86 10.48
C GLY A 14 7.50 7.34 9.05
N SER A 15 6.91 6.18 8.78
CA SER A 15 6.98 5.53 7.47
C SER A 15 5.98 6.14 6.49
N ALA A 16 6.38 6.22 5.22
CA ALA A 16 5.53 6.62 4.11
C ALA A 16 4.55 5.50 3.74
N LEU A 17 3.28 5.84 3.54
CA LEU A 17 2.24 4.98 2.98
C LEU A 17 2.20 5.19 1.46
N ASN A 18 2.80 4.26 0.73
CA ASN A 18 2.89 4.29 -0.73
C ASN A 18 1.66 3.66 -1.38
N GLY A 19 1.50 3.92 -2.69
CA GLY A 19 0.53 3.23 -3.54
C GLY A 19 -0.92 3.67 -3.40
N TYR A 20 -1.13 4.84 -2.79
CA TYR A 20 -2.38 5.57 -2.89
C TYR A 20 -2.25 6.70 -3.91
N GLU A 21 -3.32 6.98 -4.64
CA GLU A 21 -3.40 8.14 -5.52
C GLU A 21 -3.14 9.43 -4.73
N GLY A 22 -2.28 10.30 -5.25
CA GLY A 22 -1.86 11.54 -4.58
C GLY A 22 -0.90 11.35 -3.40
N GLY A 23 -0.48 10.10 -3.11
CA GLY A 23 0.49 9.76 -2.06
C GLY A 23 1.95 9.78 -2.53
N PRO A 24 2.94 9.69 -1.60
CA PRO A 24 2.81 9.00 -0.31
C PRO A 24 2.18 9.82 0.82
N TYR A 25 1.50 9.10 1.72
CA TYR A 25 0.87 9.68 2.92
C TYR A 25 1.64 9.33 4.20
N TYR A 26 1.56 10.20 5.21
CA TYR A 26 2.28 10.12 6.48
C TYR A 26 1.34 10.39 7.65
N LEU A 27 1.64 9.83 8.83
CA LEU A 27 0.80 10.01 10.02
C LEU A 27 0.64 11.50 10.40
N SER A 28 1.62 12.33 10.05
CA SER A 28 1.56 13.79 10.17
C SER A 28 0.48 14.44 9.30
N ASN A 29 0.06 13.82 8.19
CA ASN A 29 -1.08 14.28 7.40
C ASN A 29 -2.40 14.22 8.19
N LEU A 30 -2.51 13.34 9.20
CA LEU A 30 -3.66 13.32 10.13
C LEU A 30 -3.52 14.31 11.29
N GLY A 31 -2.46 15.12 11.27
CA GLY A 31 -2.12 16.02 12.37
C GLY A 31 -1.60 15.31 13.61
N VAL A 32 -1.09 14.09 13.49
CA VAL A 32 -0.42 13.39 14.58
C VAL A 32 1.07 13.73 14.54
N LYS A 33 1.64 14.09 15.70
CA LYS A 33 3.08 14.30 15.85
C LYS A 33 3.67 13.27 16.81
N THR A 34 4.90 12.86 16.51
CA THR A 34 5.72 12.03 17.41
C THR A 34 6.62 12.94 18.23
N ASN A 35 6.53 12.85 19.55
CA ASN A 35 7.37 13.60 20.49
C ASN A 35 8.74 12.92 20.66
N ARG A 36 9.71 13.62 21.26
CA ARG A 36 11.08 13.11 21.46
C ARG A 36 11.12 11.84 22.32
N ASP A 37 10.21 11.74 23.27
CA ASP A 37 10.02 10.56 24.13
C ASP A 37 9.34 9.38 23.37
N GLY A 38 8.83 9.61 22.16
CA GLY A 38 8.11 8.63 21.35
C GLY A 38 6.60 8.61 21.58
N THR A 39 6.06 9.48 22.43
CA THR A 39 4.61 9.61 22.58
C THR A 39 3.99 10.24 21.33
N LEU A 40 2.76 9.83 21.02
CA LEU A 40 1.97 10.41 19.94
C LEU A 40 0.98 11.42 20.50
N THR A 41 0.89 12.58 19.86
CA THR A 41 -0.08 13.62 20.23
C THR A 41 -0.71 14.22 18.98
N PHE A 42 -1.94 14.71 19.09
CA PHE A 42 -2.53 15.53 18.05
C PHE A 42 -1.92 16.93 18.09
N ALA A 43 -1.52 17.43 16.93
CA ALA A 43 -0.97 18.77 16.76
C ALA A 43 -2.06 19.85 16.96
N ASN A 44 -3.30 19.56 16.55
CA ASN A 44 -4.50 20.32 16.91
C ASN A 44 -5.77 19.46 16.78
N ALA A 45 -6.85 19.86 17.44
CA ALA A 45 -8.11 19.11 17.52
C ALA A 45 -8.79 18.94 16.15
N ASP A 46 -8.73 19.96 15.29
CA ASP A 46 -9.44 19.95 14.01
C ASP A 46 -8.63 19.36 12.85
N ALA A 47 -7.42 18.83 13.12
CA ALA A 47 -6.53 18.36 12.05
C ALA A 47 -7.15 17.22 11.25
N LEU A 48 -7.76 16.27 11.95
CA LEU A 48 -8.43 15.14 11.32
C LEU A 48 -9.58 15.59 10.42
N GLU A 49 -10.42 16.52 10.92
CA GLU A 49 -11.55 17.05 10.17
C GLU A 49 -11.09 17.83 8.93
N ARG A 50 -10.06 18.66 9.06
CA ARG A 50 -9.49 19.38 7.92
C ARG A 50 -8.94 18.42 6.87
N THR A 51 -8.21 17.39 7.28
CA THR A 51 -7.66 16.39 6.35
C THR A 51 -8.76 15.59 5.68
N PHE A 52 -9.80 15.20 6.41
CA PHE A 52 -10.95 14.52 5.80
C PHE A 52 -11.63 15.39 4.72
N LYS A 53 -11.79 16.69 4.97
CA LYS A 53 -12.40 17.64 4.02
C LYS A 53 -11.51 17.96 2.82
N SER A 54 -10.18 18.03 3.00
CA SER A 54 -9.25 18.43 1.95
C SER A 54 -8.69 17.27 1.13
N ASN A 55 -8.43 16.13 1.78
CA ASN A 55 -7.89 14.93 1.14
C ASN A 55 -8.41 13.65 1.85
N PRO A 56 -9.62 13.19 1.51
CA PRO A 56 -10.18 11.98 2.09
C PRO A 56 -9.37 10.71 1.77
N ASN A 57 -8.62 10.69 0.65
CA ASN A 57 -7.76 9.57 0.29
C ASN A 57 -6.58 9.42 1.26
N SER A 58 -6.03 10.53 1.76
CA SER A 58 -5.01 10.51 2.82
C SER A 58 -5.55 9.88 4.09
N LEU A 59 -6.83 10.07 4.43
CA LEU A 59 -7.44 9.43 5.60
C LEU A 59 -7.66 7.94 5.34
N LEU A 60 -8.22 7.60 4.17
CA LEU A 60 -8.49 6.22 3.78
C LEU A 60 -7.23 5.35 3.86
N ALA A 61 -6.08 5.90 3.50
CA ALA A 61 -4.79 5.24 3.55
C ALA A 61 -4.38 4.74 4.95
N PHE A 62 -4.94 5.27 6.04
CA PHE A 62 -4.64 4.76 7.37
C PHE A 62 -5.45 3.54 7.75
N PHE A 63 -6.65 3.40 7.17
CA PHE A 63 -7.64 2.44 7.65
C PHE A 63 -7.93 1.32 6.67
N LYS A 64 -7.66 1.51 5.38
CA LYS A 64 -8.10 0.56 4.34
C LYS A 64 -7.04 0.33 3.28
N ASP A 65 -6.71 -0.95 3.07
CA ASP A 65 -5.95 -1.41 1.92
C ASP A 65 -6.78 -1.19 0.65
N GLN A 66 -6.14 -0.79 -0.45
CA GLN A 66 -6.84 -0.58 -1.71
C GLN A 66 -6.00 -0.95 -2.91
N ILE A 67 -6.66 -1.39 -3.97
CA ILE A 67 -6.10 -1.41 -5.31
C ILE A 67 -7.10 -0.76 -6.26
N VAL A 68 -6.70 0.32 -6.92
CA VAL A 68 -7.58 1.11 -7.78
C VAL A 68 -6.85 1.51 -9.05
N SER A 69 -7.61 1.71 -10.12
CA SER A 69 -7.12 2.21 -11.41
C SER A 69 -7.59 3.64 -11.63
N ASP A 70 -6.76 4.46 -12.25
CA ASP A 70 -7.16 5.78 -12.78
C ASP A 70 -7.86 5.69 -14.16
N ASN A 71 -7.88 4.51 -14.77
CA ASN A 71 -8.45 4.26 -16.09
C ASN A 71 -9.53 3.17 -16.02
N ALA A 72 -10.71 3.47 -16.55
CA ALA A 72 -11.89 2.59 -16.53
C ALA A 72 -11.72 1.30 -17.36
N ASP A 73 -10.85 1.30 -18.37
CA ASP A 73 -10.55 0.10 -19.17
C ASP A 73 -9.59 -0.87 -18.47
N ILE A 74 -9.02 -0.47 -17.33
CA ILE A 74 -8.04 -1.23 -16.57
C ILE A 74 -8.63 -1.50 -15.18
N ALA A 75 -8.93 -2.75 -14.87
CA ALA A 75 -9.49 -3.13 -13.58
C ALA A 75 -8.58 -4.14 -12.87
N PRO A 76 -8.32 -3.98 -11.56
CA PRO A 76 -7.61 -5.00 -10.80
C PRO A 76 -8.43 -6.30 -10.73
N LEU A 77 -7.81 -7.42 -11.09
CA LEU A 77 -8.44 -8.74 -11.05
C LEU A 77 -8.02 -9.53 -9.80
N ARG A 78 -6.71 -9.54 -9.51
CA ARG A 78 -6.11 -10.23 -8.35
C ARG A 78 -4.73 -9.65 -8.06
N TYR A 79 -4.30 -9.75 -6.82
CA TYR A 79 -2.97 -9.36 -6.36
C TYR A 79 -2.56 -10.23 -5.16
N SER A 80 -1.26 -10.39 -4.94
CA SER A 80 -0.74 -11.09 -3.78
C SER A 80 -0.32 -10.07 -2.73
N ILE A 81 -0.91 -10.12 -1.53
CA ILE A 81 -0.53 -9.22 -0.43
C ILE A 81 0.93 -9.44 0.00
N ALA A 82 1.43 -10.67 -0.13
CA ALA A 82 2.78 -11.05 0.27
C ALA A 82 3.83 -10.69 -0.79
N ASP A 83 3.48 -10.77 -2.08
CA ASP A 83 4.45 -10.63 -3.17
C ASP A 83 4.37 -9.27 -3.89
N THR A 84 3.20 -8.63 -3.89
CA THR A 84 3.00 -7.34 -4.53
C THR A 84 3.46 -6.24 -3.57
N THR A 85 4.42 -5.43 -3.98
CA THR A 85 4.85 -4.27 -3.19
C THR A 85 3.79 -3.17 -3.28
N PRO A 86 3.51 -2.40 -2.21
CA PRO A 86 2.62 -1.25 -2.33
C PRO A 86 3.26 -0.14 -3.17
N GLY A 87 2.56 0.35 -4.19
CA GLY A 87 3.12 1.25 -5.17
C GLY A 87 2.12 1.71 -6.23
N SER A 88 2.59 2.61 -7.10
CA SER A 88 1.86 3.08 -8.26
C SER A 88 2.52 2.51 -9.52
N TYR A 89 1.77 1.75 -10.30
CA TYR A 89 2.28 0.97 -11.42
C TYR A 89 1.70 1.49 -12.73
N ALA A 90 2.56 2.05 -13.57
CA ALA A 90 2.17 2.43 -14.92
C ALA A 90 1.78 1.19 -15.73
N VAL A 91 0.60 1.22 -16.33
CA VAL A 91 0.09 0.20 -17.23
C VAL A 91 0.05 0.80 -18.62
N ALA A 92 0.61 0.07 -19.59
CA ALA A 92 0.50 0.41 -20.99
C ALA A 92 0.22 -0.87 -21.77
N VAL A 93 -0.79 -0.82 -22.62
CA VAL A 93 -1.12 -1.88 -23.57
C VAL A 93 -1.03 -1.28 -24.96
N SER A 94 -0.31 -1.97 -25.84
CA SER A 94 -0.41 -1.70 -27.26
C SER A 94 -0.28 -2.98 -28.07
N SER A 95 -1.16 -3.15 -29.05
CA SER A 95 -1.10 -4.22 -30.06
C SER A 95 -0.83 -5.63 -29.48
N GLY A 96 -1.47 -5.95 -28.36
CA GLY A 96 -1.40 -7.27 -27.70
C GLY A 96 -0.19 -7.47 -26.77
N SER A 97 0.70 -6.48 -26.68
CA SER A 97 1.75 -6.42 -25.66
C SER A 97 1.31 -5.49 -24.53
N ALA A 98 1.60 -5.86 -23.29
CA ALA A 98 1.34 -5.02 -22.13
C ALA A 98 2.54 -4.96 -21.20
N THR A 99 2.73 -3.80 -20.57
CA THR A 99 3.67 -3.61 -19.47
C THR A 99 2.91 -3.11 -18.25
N ILE A 100 3.23 -3.65 -17.08
CA ILE A 100 2.70 -3.22 -15.79
C ILE A 100 3.90 -2.93 -14.89
N GLY A 101 4.03 -1.68 -14.41
CA GLY A 101 5.21 -1.24 -13.65
C GLY A 101 6.52 -1.27 -14.44
N GLY A 102 6.45 -1.28 -15.78
CA GLY A 102 7.61 -1.48 -16.65
C GLY A 102 8.01 -2.95 -16.86
N VAL A 103 7.32 -3.91 -16.25
CA VAL A 103 7.52 -5.34 -16.47
C VAL A 103 6.56 -5.84 -17.55
N SER A 104 7.05 -6.63 -18.50
CA SER A 104 6.19 -7.29 -19.49
C SER A 104 5.18 -8.23 -18.83
N ALA A 105 3.89 -8.02 -19.12
CA ALA A 105 2.82 -8.85 -18.61
C ALA A 105 2.54 -10.03 -19.54
N SER A 106 2.19 -11.17 -18.97
CA SER A 106 1.64 -12.31 -19.71
C SER A 106 0.16 -12.07 -19.99
N ALA A 107 -0.26 -12.23 -21.25
CA ALA A 107 -1.63 -11.98 -21.69
C ALA A 107 -2.40 -13.28 -21.94
N SER A 108 -3.65 -13.33 -21.50
CA SER A 108 -4.62 -14.41 -21.78
C SER A 108 -6.01 -13.80 -21.92
N GLY A 109 -6.46 -13.59 -23.17
CA GLY A 109 -7.69 -12.83 -23.44
C GLY A 109 -7.55 -11.39 -22.98
N THR A 110 -8.46 -10.93 -22.11
CA THR A 110 -8.40 -9.60 -21.47
C THR A 110 -7.60 -9.60 -20.17
N THR A 111 -7.06 -10.73 -19.73
CA THR A 111 -6.30 -10.82 -18.48
C THR A 111 -4.81 -10.64 -18.74
N TYR A 112 -4.20 -9.70 -18.01
CA TYR A 112 -2.76 -9.43 -18.04
C TYR A 112 -2.17 -9.63 -16.65
N SER A 113 -1.12 -10.43 -16.51
CA SER A 113 -0.51 -10.72 -15.21
C SER A 113 1.00 -10.66 -15.21
N VAL A 114 1.57 -10.24 -14.08
CA VAL A 114 3.00 -10.20 -13.82
C VAL A 114 3.33 -11.23 -12.73
N SER A 115 4.27 -12.13 -13.02
CA SER A 115 4.71 -13.22 -12.13
C SER A 115 6.16 -13.09 -11.67
N SER A 116 6.82 -11.98 -12.00
CA SER A 116 8.19 -11.67 -11.57
C SER A 116 8.44 -10.16 -11.64
N GLY A 117 9.46 -9.68 -10.94
CA GLY A 117 9.75 -8.24 -10.86
C GLY A 117 8.74 -7.49 -9.97
N ASP A 118 8.60 -6.19 -10.18
CA ASP A 118 7.66 -5.35 -9.44
C ASP A 118 6.67 -4.73 -10.45
N PRO A 119 5.36 -5.08 -10.42
CA PRO A 119 4.60 -5.75 -9.35
C PRO A 119 4.41 -7.27 -9.53
N ASN A 120 5.11 -8.08 -8.74
CA ASN A 120 4.88 -9.54 -8.71
C ASN A 120 3.49 -9.88 -8.14
N GLY A 121 2.82 -10.87 -8.74
CA GLY A 121 1.54 -11.38 -8.27
C GLY A 121 0.33 -10.54 -8.68
N LEU A 122 0.53 -9.44 -9.39
CA LEU A 122 -0.56 -8.59 -9.88
C LEU A 122 -1.15 -9.14 -11.17
N ALA A 123 -2.47 -9.15 -11.27
CA ALA A 123 -3.17 -9.30 -12.54
C ALA A 123 -4.34 -8.34 -12.66
N LEU A 124 -4.54 -7.90 -13.89
CA LEU A 124 -5.50 -6.89 -14.30
C LEU A 124 -6.37 -7.45 -15.42
N THR A 125 -7.62 -7.01 -15.46
CA THR A 125 -8.48 -7.11 -16.64
C THR A 125 -8.31 -5.82 -17.44
N ILE A 126 -7.95 -5.93 -18.71
CA ILE A 126 -7.82 -4.79 -19.62
C ILE A 126 -8.68 -5.05 -20.86
N THR A 127 -9.67 -4.19 -21.09
CA THR A 127 -10.70 -4.39 -22.13
C THR A 127 -10.37 -3.72 -23.46
N SER A 128 -9.50 -2.70 -23.46
CA SER A 128 -9.03 -2.04 -24.68
C SER A 128 -7.72 -2.65 -25.19
N SER A 129 -7.54 -2.70 -26.51
CA SER A 129 -6.31 -3.18 -27.17
C SER A 129 -5.18 -2.14 -27.18
N ASP A 130 -5.50 -0.86 -26.97
CA ASP A 130 -4.55 0.24 -26.85
C ASP A 130 -5.05 1.19 -25.75
N THR A 131 -4.38 1.16 -24.60
CA THR A 131 -4.75 1.99 -23.43
C THR A 131 -3.58 2.13 -22.48
N SER A 132 -3.63 3.15 -21.64
CA SER A 132 -2.63 3.40 -20.59
C SER A 132 -3.26 4.00 -19.36
N GLY A 133 -2.73 3.68 -18.19
CA GLY A 133 -3.17 4.24 -16.92
C GLY A 133 -2.23 3.85 -15.80
N THR A 134 -2.67 4.02 -14.57
CA THR A 134 -1.91 3.72 -13.36
C THR A 134 -2.76 2.88 -12.42
N ILE A 135 -2.19 1.78 -11.95
CA ILE A 135 -2.73 1.02 -10.82
C ILE A 135 -2.07 1.50 -9.53
N HIS A 136 -2.89 1.97 -8.59
CA HIS A 136 -2.48 2.36 -7.26
C HIS A 136 -2.81 1.22 -6.29
N TYR A 137 -1.79 0.52 -5.80
CA TYR A 137 -1.94 -0.50 -4.77
C TYR A 137 -1.34 -0.03 -3.45
N GLY A 138 -2.21 0.30 -2.49
CA GLY A 138 -1.85 0.81 -1.17
C GLY A 138 -2.16 -0.19 -0.06
N ARG A 139 -1.20 -0.35 0.86
CA ARG A 139 -1.42 -1.04 2.15
C ARG A 139 -1.59 0.00 3.23
N SER A 140 -2.60 -0.18 4.05
CA SER A 140 -2.95 0.76 5.10
C SER A 140 -1.96 0.72 6.24
N PHE A 141 -1.87 1.83 6.96
CA PHE A 141 -1.05 1.91 8.16
C PHE A 141 -1.36 0.79 9.15
N ILE A 142 -2.65 0.53 9.42
CA ILE A 142 -3.08 -0.52 10.35
C ILE A 142 -2.63 -1.90 9.87
N SER A 143 -2.80 -2.22 8.59
CA SER A 143 -2.39 -3.52 8.06
C SER A 143 -0.87 -3.70 8.07
N GLN A 144 -0.10 -2.66 7.72
CA GLN A 144 1.36 -2.71 7.85
C GLN A 144 1.82 -2.86 9.31
N LEU A 145 1.13 -2.22 10.24
CA LEU A 145 1.42 -2.34 11.67
C LEU A 145 1.11 -3.74 12.20
N GLN A 146 -0.04 -4.30 11.80
CA GLN A 146 -0.43 -5.67 12.11
C GLN A 146 0.59 -6.66 11.58
N ASP A 147 1.00 -6.56 10.31
CA ASP A 147 2.01 -7.46 9.72
C ASP A 147 3.33 -7.43 10.52
N LYS A 148 3.78 -6.25 10.98
CA LYS A 148 4.98 -6.12 11.82
C LYS A 148 4.81 -6.78 13.19
N LEU A 149 3.64 -6.62 13.83
CA LEU A 149 3.36 -7.22 15.14
C LEU A 149 3.13 -8.73 15.05
N ASP A 150 2.54 -9.20 13.94
CA ASP A 150 2.28 -10.60 13.64
C ASP A 150 3.56 -11.44 13.64
N VAL A 151 4.69 -10.87 13.22
CA VAL A 151 5.99 -11.53 13.30
C VAL A 151 6.31 -11.91 14.73
N TYR A 152 6.12 -11.01 15.70
CA TYR A 152 6.45 -11.26 17.09
C TYR A 152 5.55 -12.31 17.74
N ILE A 153 4.24 -12.27 17.47
CA ILE A 153 3.28 -13.23 18.05
C ILE A 153 3.35 -14.62 17.42
N LYS A 154 3.84 -14.75 16.17
CA LYS A 154 4.01 -16.05 15.51
C LYS A 154 5.18 -16.85 16.09
N PHE A 155 6.20 -16.18 16.66
CA PHE A 155 7.34 -16.85 17.31
C PHE A 155 7.11 -17.09 18.81
N ASP A 156 6.27 -16.29 19.49
CA ASP A 156 5.99 -16.40 20.93
C ASP A 156 5.05 -17.56 21.34
N GLY A 157 4.69 -18.44 20.41
CA GLY A 157 4.07 -19.74 20.75
C GLY A 157 5.06 -20.74 21.38
N LEU A 158 6.36 -20.44 21.39
CA LEU A 158 7.40 -21.27 22.01
C LEU A 158 8.20 -20.43 23.02
N ILE A 159 7.67 -20.30 24.25
CA ILE A 159 8.50 -19.96 25.40
C ILE A 159 9.33 -21.21 25.73
N GLU A 160 10.43 -21.44 25.01
CA GLU A 160 11.52 -22.25 25.57
C GLU A 160 12.37 -21.33 26.44
N THR A 161 12.07 -21.35 27.74
CA THR A 161 13.04 -21.03 28.78
C THR A 161 14.29 -21.88 28.58
N VAL A 162 15.37 -21.24 28.16
CA VAL A 162 16.76 -21.71 28.35
C VAL A 162 17.55 -20.63 29.07
#